data_AF-A0A7S4C6U1-F1
#
_entry.id   AF-A0A7S4C6U1-F1
#
_cell.length_a   1.000
_cell.length_b   1.000
_cell.length_c   1.000
_cell.angle_alpha   90.00
_cell.angle_beta   90.00
_cell.angle_gamma   90.00
#
_symmetry.space_group_name_H-M   'P 1'
#
loop_
_entity.id
_entity.type
_entity.pdbx_description
1 polymer ?
#
loop_
_entity_poly.entity_id
_entity_poly.type
_entity_poly.pdbx_seq_one_letter_code
_entity_poly.pdbx_strand_id
1 'polypeptide(L)'
;NGAPTTLAVALPGLLLQDGLSRLGLPKNAGPREAKLKYRELSLALHPDKNQGQASQDEMARINVGLGYVRDFFEAARTAGQLAMQDDADEREDADSELDRAVSSRKPREISHALDTVGRVATPEKVMYARGLLAQLDWEAKQEEERKSAEVLKQRAAEMQEARRNGPGSPFASACSESSTGTEVMS
;
A
#
# COMPACT_ATOMS: atom_id res chain seq x y z
N ASN A 1 23.43 -18.75 10.39
CA ASN A 1 23.20 -20.05 9.72
C ASN A 1 22.24 -19.84 8.55
N GLY A 2 22.80 -19.45 7.41
CA GLY A 2 22.06 -19.12 6.20
C GLY A 2 22.05 -20.27 5.19
N ALA A 3 20.89 -20.40 4.53
CA ALA A 3 20.57 -21.22 3.34
C ALA A 3 20.68 -22.76 3.50
N PRO A 4 19.69 -23.53 2.98
CA PRO A 4 19.55 -23.63 1.53
C PRO A 4 18.09 -23.67 1.04
N THR A 5 17.49 -22.52 0.78
CA THR A 5 16.26 -22.44 -0.06
C THR A 5 16.58 -22.54 -1.57
N THR A 6 17.87 -22.61 -1.93
CA THR A 6 18.36 -22.57 -3.33
C THR A 6 18.17 -23.89 -4.09
N LEU A 7 17.90 -25.00 -3.42
CA LEU A 7 17.79 -26.32 -4.08
C LEU A 7 16.46 -26.54 -4.81
N ALA A 8 15.37 -25.85 -4.41
CA ALA A 8 14.06 -26.02 -5.06
C ALA A 8 13.98 -25.35 -6.45
N VAL A 9 14.80 -24.32 -6.70
CA VAL A 9 14.85 -23.60 -7.98
C VAL A 9 15.85 -24.23 -8.97
N ALA A 10 16.78 -25.05 -8.48
CA ALA A 10 17.87 -25.61 -9.30
C ALA A 10 17.40 -26.74 -10.24
N LEU A 11 16.46 -27.58 -9.79
CA LEU A 11 15.99 -28.75 -10.55
C LEU A 11 15.28 -28.40 -11.87
N PRO A 12 14.31 -27.46 -11.90
CA PRO A 12 13.63 -27.07 -13.14
C PRO A 12 14.58 -26.39 -14.14
N GLY A 13 15.50 -25.55 -13.66
CA GLY A 13 16.48 -24.87 -14.50
C GLY A 13 17.52 -25.81 -15.14
N LEU A 14 17.85 -26.91 -14.47
CA LEU A 14 18.72 -27.95 -15.01
C LEU A 14 18.01 -28.77 -16.11
N LEU A 15 16.74 -29.14 -15.91
CA LEU A 15 15.95 -29.85 -16.93
C LEU A 15 15.73 -29.00 -18.18
N LEU A 16 15.54 -27.67 -18.03
CA LEU A 16 15.48 -26.76 -19.16
C LEU A 16 16.81 -26.74 -19.94
N GLN A 17 17.94 -26.63 -19.24
CA GLN A 17 19.26 -26.62 -19.90
C GLN A 17 19.54 -27.93 -20.64
N ASP A 18 19.17 -29.07 -20.05
CA ASP A 18 19.28 -30.38 -20.69
C ASP A 18 18.36 -30.48 -21.92
N GLY A 19 17.12 -29.99 -21.83
CA GLY A 19 16.18 -29.96 -22.94
C GLY A 19 16.65 -29.09 -24.11
N LEU A 20 17.17 -27.91 -23.83
CA LEU A 20 17.74 -27.01 -24.83
C LEU A 20 19.01 -27.58 -25.46
N SER A 21 19.87 -28.22 -24.65
CA SER A 21 21.09 -28.88 -25.14
C SER A 21 20.78 -30.02 -26.11
N ARG A 22 19.74 -30.82 -25.83
CA ARG A 22 19.24 -31.90 -26.72
C ARG A 22 18.69 -31.37 -28.04
N LEU A 23 18.19 -30.13 -28.07
CA LEU A 23 17.74 -29.46 -29.29
C LEU A 23 18.88 -28.69 -29.99
N GLY A 24 20.08 -28.66 -29.42
CA GLY A 24 21.21 -27.90 -29.93
C GLY A 24 21.01 -26.37 -29.83
N LEU A 25 20.22 -25.92 -28.85
CA LEU A 25 19.89 -24.52 -28.64
C LEU A 25 20.67 -23.90 -27.47
N PRO A 26 20.95 -22.58 -27.52
CA PRO A 26 21.60 -21.88 -26.41
C PRO A 26 20.69 -21.85 -25.18
N LYS A 27 21.30 -21.70 -23.98
CA LYS A 27 20.61 -21.69 -22.68
C LYS A 27 19.52 -20.61 -22.52
N ASN A 28 19.56 -19.58 -23.38
CA ASN A 28 18.63 -18.45 -23.35
C ASN A 28 17.53 -18.56 -24.43
N ALA A 29 17.44 -19.70 -25.13
CA ALA A 29 16.47 -19.85 -26.21
C ALA A 29 15.04 -19.86 -25.70
N GLY A 30 14.17 -19.16 -26.43
CA GLY A 30 12.76 -19.04 -26.08
C GLY A 30 11.94 -20.30 -26.42
N PRO A 31 10.71 -20.42 -25.88
CA PRO A 31 9.82 -21.56 -26.17
C PRO A 31 9.46 -21.66 -27.66
N ARG A 32 9.43 -20.52 -28.36
CA ARG A 32 9.16 -20.44 -29.80
C ARG A 32 10.34 -21.00 -30.62
N GLU A 33 11.57 -20.70 -30.21
CA GLU A 33 12.78 -21.18 -30.87
C GLU A 33 12.96 -22.70 -30.67
N ALA A 34 12.69 -23.19 -29.46
CA ALA A 34 12.65 -24.63 -29.17
C ALA A 34 11.67 -25.39 -30.07
N LYS A 35 10.46 -24.86 -30.25
CA LYS A 35 9.45 -25.45 -31.15
C LYS A 35 9.87 -25.43 -32.63
N LEU A 36 10.50 -24.34 -33.09
CA LEU A 36 10.97 -24.23 -34.46
C LEU A 36 12.09 -25.24 -34.73
N LYS A 37 13.08 -25.31 -33.83
CA LYS A 37 14.20 -26.24 -33.97
C LYS A 37 13.76 -27.69 -33.89
N TYR A 38 12.85 -28.01 -32.98
CA TYR A 38 12.22 -29.33 -32.92
C TYR A 38 11.56 -29.67 -34.25
N ARG A 39 10.76 -28.76 -34.83
CA ARG A 39 10.09 -29.01 -36.12
C ARG A 39 11.09 -29.28 -37.25
N GLU A 40 12.20 -28.55 -37.30
CA GLU A 40 13.29 -28.80 -38.25
C GLU A 40 13.88 -30.19 -38.08
N LEU A 41 14.25 -30.56 -36.85
CA LEU A 41 14.86 -31.86 -36.52
C LEU A 41 13.89 -33.01 -36.75
N SER A 42 12.63 -32.86 -36.38
CA SER A 42 11.59 -33.85 -36.60
C SER A 42 11.34 -34.09 -38.08
N LEU A 43 11.38 -33.06 -38.93
CA LEU A 43 11.22 -33.24 -40.37
C LEU A 43 12.40 -33.98 -41.01
N ALA A 44 13.60 -33.79 -40.45
CA ALA A 44 14.83 -34.43 -40.92
C ALA A 44 14.97 -35.88 -40.42
N LEU A 45 14.52 -36.17 -39.20
CA LEU A 45 14.74 -37.45 -38.51
C LEU A 45 13.47 -38.30 -38.39
N HIS A 46 12.36 -37.89 -39.01
CA HIS A 46 11.08 -38.59 -38.88
C HIS A 46 11.21 -40.07 -39.26
N PRO A 47 10.74 -41.01 -38.41
CA PRO A 47 10.86 -42.44 -38.69
C PRO A 47 10.14 -42.87 -39.98
N ASP A 48 9.09 -42.16 -40.39
CA ASP A 48 8.42 -42.41 -41.69
C ASP A 48 9.32 -42.13 -42.90
N LYS A 49 10.25 -41.18 -42.78
CA LYS A 49 11.18 -40.81 -43.86
C LYS A 49 12.51 -41.56 -43.75
N ASN A 50 12.92 -41.91 -42.54
CA ASN A 50 14.17 -42.60 -42.25
C ASN A 50 13.91 -43.80 -41.34
N GLN A 51 13.73 -44.99 -41.92
CA GLN A 51 13.38 -46.23 -41.21
C GLN A 51 14.54 -46.86 -40.41
N GLY A 52 15.61 -46.11 -40.13
CA GLY A 52 16.75 -46.58 -39.35
C GLY A 52 16.49 -46.47 -37.83
N GLN A 53 16.94 -47.47 -37.07
CA GLN A 53 16.86 -47.46 -35.60
C GLN A 53 17.50 -46.20 -34.98
N ALA A 54 18.61 -45.74 -35.55
CA ALA A 54 19.28 -44.51 -35.13
C ALA A 54 18.38 -43.27 -35.25
N SER A 55 17.52 -43.19 -36.26
CA SER A 55 16.58 -42.08 -36.45
C SER A 55 15.46 -42.11 -35.42
N GLN A 56 15.01 -43.30 -35.03
CA GLN A 56 14.02 -43.47 -33.95
C GLN A 56 14.60 -43.06 -32.59
N ASP A 57 15.82 -43.49 -32.29
CA ASP A 57 16.51 -43.14 -31.05
C ASP A 57 16.76 -41.63 -30.95
N GLU A 58 17.16 -41.00 -32.06
CA GLU A 58 17.41 -39.55 -32.10
C GLU A 58 16.09 -38.76 -32.02
N MET A 59 15.02 -39.23 -32.68
CA MET A 59 13.67 -38.65 -32.56
C MET A 59 13.17 -38.74 -31.10
N ALA A 60 13.38 -39.87 -30.42
CA ALA A 60 13.03 -40.03 -29.02
C ALA A 60 13.79 -39.05 -28.11
N ARG A 61 15.09 -38.83 -28.38
CA ARG A 61 15.92 -37.86 -27.63
C ARG A 61 15.41 -36.43 -27.77
N ILE A 62 15.07 -35.99 -28.99
CA ILE A 62 14.55 -34.63 -29.21
C ILE A 62 13.13 -34.46 -28.66
N ASN A 63 12.30 -35.51 -28.67
CA ASN A 63 10.97 -35.50 -28.05
C ASN A 63 11.06 -35.26 -26.54
N VAL A 64 11.94 -35.99 -25.86
CA VAL A 64 12.20 -35.81 -24.42
C VAL A 64 12.72 -34.40 -24.14
N GLY A 65 13.63 -33.89 -24.99
CA GLY A 65 14.16 -32.53 -24.85
C GLY A 65 13.09 -31.45 -24.96
N LEU A 66 12.18 -31.54 -25.95
CA LEU A 66 11.06 -30.61 -26.08
C LEU A 66 10.09 -30.72 -24.89
N GLY A 67 9.87 -31.93 -24.36
CA GLY A 67 9.07 -32.17 -23.16
C GLY A 67 9.56 -31.35 -21.98
N TYR A 68 10.86 -31.44 -21.64
CA TYR A 68 11.43 -30.65 -20.54
C TYR A 68 11.29 -29.14 -20.74
N VAL A 69 11.51 -28.65 -21.97
CA VAL A 69 11.35 -27.22 -22.27
C VAL A 69 9.90 -26.79 -22.08
N ARG A 70 8.94 -27.56 -22.61
CA ARG A 70 7.51 -27.26 -22.46
C ARG A 70 7.09 -27.25 -21.00
N ASP A 71 7.42 -28.31 -20.27
CA ASP A 71 7.00 -28.49 -18.88
C ASP A 71 7.59 -27.39 -17.98
N PHE A 72 8.83 -26.95 -18.25
CA PHE A 72 9.42 -25.79 -17.57
C PHE A 72 8.65 -24.49 -17.83
N PHE A 73 8.34 -24.17 -19.09
CA PHE A 73 7.61 -22.94 -19.41
C PHE A 73 6.15 -22.96 -18.95
N GLU A 74 5.53 -24.14 -18.91
CA GLU A 74 4.19 -24.33 -18.36
C GLU A 74 4.20 -24.17 -16.84
N ALA A 75 5.14 -24.79 -16.13
CA ALA A 75 5.34 -24.57 -14.70
C ALA A 75 5.64 -23.11 -14.37
N ALA A 76 6.47 -22.43 -15.16
CA ALA A 76 6.76 -21.00 -14.98
C ALA A 76 5.53 -20.12 -15.22
N ARG A 77 4.66 -20.48 -16.18
CA ARG A 77 3.39 -19.79 -16.41
C ARG A 77 2.43 -19.97 -15.25
N THR A 78 2.27 -21.20 -14.76
CA THR A 78 1.41 -21.52 -13.62
C THR A 78 1.92 -20.84 -12.35
N ALA A 79 3.23 -20.86 -12.11
CA ALA A 79 3.85 -20.15 -10.99
C ALA A 79 3.65 -18.62 -11.11
N GLY A 80 3.78 -18.07 -12.32
CA GLY A 80 3.48 -16.66 -12.58
C GLY A 80 2.01 -16.29 -12.40
N GLN A 81 1.09 -17.22 -12.70
CA GLN A 81 -0.35 -17.03 -12.46
C GLN A 81 -0.70 -17.13 -10.98
N LEU A 82 -0.09 -18.06 -10.24
CA LEU A 82 -0.26 -18.20 -8.79
C LEU A 82 0.27 -16.97 -8.05
N ALA A 83 1.45 -16.48 -8.41
CA ALA A 83 2.00 -15.25 -7.83
C ALA A 83 1.08 -14.03 -8.07
N MET A 84 0.43 -13.97 -9.24
CA MET A 84 -0.56 -12.92 -9.53
C MET A 84 -1.91 -13.11 -8.82
N GLN A 85 -2.23 -14.32 -8.38
CA GLN A 85 -3.43 -14.59 -7.57
C GLN A 85 -3.18 -14.24 -6.10
N ASP A 86 -2.03 -14.61 -5.55
CA ASP A 86 -1.64 -14.23 -4.19
C ASP A 86 -1.60 -12.69 -4.03
N ASP A 87 -1.02 -11.98 -5.02
CA ASP A 87 -1.03 -10.51 -5.05
C ASP A 87 -2.44 -9.90 -5.22
N ALA A 88 -3.39 -10.64 -5.82
CA ALA A 88 -4.76 -10.18 -6.02
C ALA A 88 -5.61 -10.37 -4.76
N ASP A 89 -5.45 -11.49 -4.08
CA ASP A 89 -6.14 -11.78 -2.82
C ASP A 89 -5.66 -10.82 -1.72
N GLU A 90 -4.35 -10.56 -1.61
CA GLU A 90 -3.81 -9.55 -0.69
C GLU A 90 -4.33 -8.13 -0.97
N ARG A 91 -4.59 -7.81 -2.26
CA ARG A 91 -5.19 -6.54 -2.67
C ARG A 91 -6.65 -6.41 -2.26
N GLU A 92 -7.42 -7.48 -2.41
CA GLU A 92 -8.83 -7.50 -2.02
C GLU A 92 -9.00 -7.32 -0.50
N ASP A 93 -8.15 -7.98 0.28
CA ASP A 93 -8.09 -7.82 1.73
C ASP A 93 -7.70 -6.39 2.13
N ALA A 94 -6.67 -5.83 1.47
CA ALA A 94 -6.22 -4.46 1.68
C ALA A 94 -7.31 -3.43 1.36
N ASP A 95 -8.02 -3.59 0.25
CA ASP A 95 -9.14 -2.71 -0.14
C ASP A 95 -10.30 -2.80 0.86
N SER A 96 -10.60 -4.01 1.36
CA SER A 96 -11.64 -4.25 2.37
C SER A 96 -11.31 -3.60 3.72
N GLU A 97 -10.05 -3.67 4.16
CA GLU A 97 -9.60 -3.00 5.38
C GLU A 97 -9.71 -1.48 5.25
N LEU A 98 -9.32 -0.93 4.09
CA LEU A 98 -9.42 0.50 3.82
C LEU A 98 -10.88 0.97 3.75
N ASP A 99 -11.77 0.21 3.11
CA ASP A 99 -13.21 0.50 3.07
C ASP A 99 -13.84 0.48 4.46
N ARG A 100 -13.45 -0.48 5.31
CA ARG A 100 -13.89 -0.55 6.70
C ARG A 100 -13.46 0.68 7.49
N ALA A 101 -12.20 1.10 7.35
CA ALA A 101 -11.67 2.27 8.02
C ALA A 101 -12.35 3.55 7.53
N VAL A 102 -12.55 3.70 6.22
CA VAL A 102 -13.27 4.83 5.62
C VAL A 102 -14.72 4.89 6.10
N SER A 103 -15.40 3.74 6.19
CA SER A 103 -16.77 3.65 6.69
C SER A 103 -16.91 4.09 8.15
N SER A 104 -15.86 3.93 8.97
CA SER A 104 -15.86 4.40 10.36
C SER A 104 -15.92 5.93 10.50
N ARG A 105 -15.53 6.68 9.45
CA ARG A 105 -15.33 8.14 9.46
C ARG A 105 -14.48 8.66 10.62
N LYS A 106 -13.56 7.85 11.15
CA LYS A 106 -12.63 8.28 12.20
C LYS A 106 -11.26 8.55 11.60
N PRO A 107 -10.73 9.77 11.73
CA PRO A 107 -9.42 10.14 11.17
C PRO A 107 -8.28 9.19 11.55
N ARG A 108 -8.25 8.75 12.82
CA ARG A 108 -7.23 7.82 13.32
C ARG A 108 -7.28 6.44 12.69
N GLU A 109 -8.48 5.90 12.47
CA GLU A 109 -8.65 4.58 11.86
C GLU A 109 -8.31 4.63 10.36
N ILE A 110 -8.70 5.72 9.67
CA ILE A 110 -8.36 5.95 8.26
C ILE A 110 -6.85 6.12 8.08
N SER A 111 -6.20 6.93 8.92
CA SER A 111 -4.74 7.12 8.86
C SER A 111 -4.00 5.82 9.12
N HIS A 112 -4.41 5.04 10.12
CA HIS A 112 -3.79 3.75 10.42
C HIS A 112 -3.91 2.78 9.25
N ALA A 113 -5.10 2.66 8.64
CA ALA A 113 -5.31 1.79 7.49
C ALA A 113 -4.49 2.24 6.25
N LEU A 114 -4.35 3.55 6.03
CA LEU A 114 -3.49 4.07 4.97
C LEU A 114 -2.01 3.71 5.17
N ASP A 115 -1.53 3.68 6.41
CA ASP A 115 -0.16 3.31 6.74
C ASP A 115 0.08 1.79 6.65
N THR A 116 -0.91 0.98 7.02
CA THR A 116 -0.81 -0.49 7.01
C THR A 116 -0.99 -1.08 5.62
N VAL A 117 -2.10 -0.77 4.95
CA VAL A 117 -2.52 -1.44 3.70
C VAL A 117 -2.45 -0.54 2.48
N GLY A 118 -2.19 0.76 2.63
CA GLY A 118 -2.19 1.72 1.52
C GLY A 118 -1.12 1.52 0.44
N ARG A 119 -0.14 0.62 0.65
CA ARG A 119 0.83 0.22 -0.38
C ARG A 119 0.33 -0.91 -1.28
N VAL A 120 -0.59 -1.70 -0.77
CA VAL A 120 -1.14 -2.88 -1.46
C VAL A 120 -2.47 -2.51 -2.10
N ALA A 121 -3.32 -1.76 -1.38
CA ALA A 121 -4.63 -1.30 -1.83
C ALA A 121 -4.60 -0.57 -3.18
N THR A 122 -5.74 -0.56 -3.87
CA THR A 122 -5.89 0.08 -5.16
C THR A 122 -5.69 1.60 -5.07
N PRO A 123 -5.04 2.24 -6.07
CA PRO A 123 -4.77 3.68 -6.03
C PRO A 123 -6.03 4.54 -5.86
N GLU A 124 -7.16 4.09 -6.42
CA GLU A 124 -8.45 4.78 -6.32
C GLU A 124 -8.96 4.84 -4.87
N LYS A 125 -8.91 3.70 -4.17
CA LYS A 125 -9.30 3.57 -2.75
C LYS A 125 -8.42 4.41 -1.85
N VAL A 126 -7.10 4.38 -2.07
CA VAL A 126 -6.12 5.19 -1.35
C VAL A 126 -6.37 6.68 -1.53
N MET A 127 -6.64 7.13 -2.77
CA MET A 127 -6.97 8.52 -3.05
C MET A 127 -8.26 8.96 -2.35
N TYR A 128 -9.30 8.13 -2.39
CA TYR A 128 -10.56 8.40 -1.71
C TYR A 128 -10.38 8.52 -0.19
N ALA A 129 -9.68 7.58 0.44
CA ALA A 129 -9.40 7.59 1.87
C ALA A 129 -8.61 8.82 2.31
N ARG A 130 -7.58 9.22 1.54
CA ARG A 130 -6.80 10.45 1.80
C ARG A 130 -7.65 11.71 1.67
N GLY A 131 -8.52 11.78 0.65
CA GLY A 131 -9.45 12.89 0.47
C GLY A 131 -10.41 13.02 1.65
N LEU A 132 -10.98 11.90 2.12
CA LEU A 132 -11.87 11.90 3.27
C LEU A 132 -11.16 12.30 4.57
N LEU A 133 -9.93 11.84 4.78
CA LEU A 133 -9.14 12.22 5.95
C LEU A 133 -8.94 13.75 6.01
N ALA A 134 -8.55 14.36 4.88
CA ALA A 134 -8.36 15.80 4.78
C ALA A 134 -9.68 16.57 5.03
N GLN A 135 -10.81 16.04 4.57
CA GLN A 135 -12.12 16.64 4.84
C GLN A 135 -12.45 16.62 6.33
N LEU A 136 -12.27 15.48 7.01
CA LEU A 136 -12.57 15.34 8.42
C LEU A 136 -11.68 16.24 9.29
N ASP A 137 -10.41 16.38 8.94
CA ASP A 137 -9.49 17.29 9.62
C ASP A 137 -9.91 18.76 9.45
N TRP A 138 -10.39 19.13 8.25
CA TRP A 138 -10.93 20.47 8.01
C TRP A 138 -12.20 20.74 8.84
N GLU A 139 -13.13 19.78 8.89
CA GLU A 139 -14.36 19.87 9.69
C GLU A 139 -14.04 20.01 11.19
N ALA A 140 -13.08 19.22 11.69
CA ALA A 140 -12.63 19.30 13.09
C ALA A 140 -12.06 20.69 13.43
N LYS A 141 -11.23 21.25 12.52
CA LYS A 141 -10.67 22.60 12.69
C LYS A 141 -11.76 23.67 12.69
N GLN A 142 -12.75 23.58 11.79
CA GLN A 142 -13.86 24.51 11.75
C GLN A 142 -14.71 24.47 13.04
N GLU A 143 -14.89 23.30 13.62
CA GLU A 143 -15.62 23.18 14.87
C GLU A 143 -14.86 23.76 16.08
N GLU A 144 -13.54 23.61 16.11
CA GLU A 144 -12.69 24.25 17.13
C GLU A 144 -12.73 25.79 17.03
N GLU A 145 -12.67 26.33 15.80
CA GLU A 145 -12.81 27.76 15.53
C GLU A 145 -14.19 28.29 15.97
N ARG A 146 -15.26 27.52 15.76
CA ARG A 146 -16.60 27.88 16.25
C ARG A 146 -16.69 27.88 17.77
N LYS A 147 -16.19 26.83 18.43
CA LYS A 147 -16.19 26.70 19.90
C LYS A 147 -15.37 27.82 20.54
N SER A 148 -14.19 28.12 20.01
CA SER A 148 -13.34 29.22 20.52
C SER A 148 -13.99 30.59 20.33
N ALA A 149 -14.64 30.83 19.18
CA ALA A 149 -15.40 32.06 18.95
C ALA A 149 -16.59 32.21 19.92
N GLU A 150 -17.27 31.12 20.26
CA GLU A 150 -18.39 31.13 21.22
C GLU A 150 -17.91 31.44 22.63
N VAL A 151 -16.81 30.85 23.08
CA VAL A 151 -16.17 31.17 24.37
C VAL A 151 -15.77 32.65 24.45
N LEU A 152 -15.22 33.21 23.37
CA LEU A 152 -14.89 34.64 23.30
C LEU A 152 -16.14 35.52 23.39
N LYS A 153 -17.25 35.14 22.73
CA LYS A 153 -18.52 35.86 22.83
C LYS A 153 -19.10 35.81 24.24
N GLN A 154 -19.07 34.64 24.89
CA GLN A 154 -19.51 34.50 26.28
C GLN A 154 -18.69 35.39 27.21
N ARG A 155 -17.36 35.35 27.10
CA ARG A 155 -16.46 36.19 27.91
C ARG A 155 -16.65 37.68 27.64
N ALA A 156 -16.95 38.08 26.41
CA ALA A 156 -17.27 39.46 26.07
C ALA A 156 -18.61 39.91 26.67
N ALA A 157 -19.62 39.03 26.66
CA ALA A 157 -20.92 39.29 27.28
C ALA A 157 -20.79 39.42 28.81
N GLU A 158 -20.04 38.54 29.47
CA GLU A 158 -19.74 38.63 30.90
C GLU A 158 -19.03 39.94 31.26
N MET A 159 -18.06 40.38 30.45
CA MET A 159 -17.41 41.68 30.65
C MET A 159 -18.37 42.87 30.47
N GLN A 160 -19.30 42.80 29.51
CA GLN A 160 -20.31 43.84 29.32
C GLN A 160 -21.33 43.86 30.46
N GLU A 161 -21.73 42.70 30.95
CA GLU A 161 -22.62 42.56 32.11
C GLU A 161 -21.94 43.03 33.40
N ALA A 162 -20.67 42.72 33.61
CA ALA A 162 -19.88 43.24 34.72
C ALA A 162 -19.73 44.77 34.67
N ARG A 163 -19.66 45.37 33.47
CA ARG A 163 -19.68 46.82 33.29
C ARG A 163 -21.07 47.41 33.57
N ARG A 164 -22.14 46.70 33.20
CA ARG A 164 -23.53 47.14 33.41
C ARG A 164 -23.95 47.03 34.88
N ASN A 165 -23.50 45.99 35.56
CA ASN A 165 -23.70 45.72 36.99
C ASN A 165 -22.55 46.31 37.83
N GLY A 166 -21.92 47.40 37.35
CA GLY A 166 -20.71 47.96 37.92
C GLY A 166 -20.76 48.09 39.45
N PRO A 167 -19.60 48.04 40.13
CA PRO A 167 -19.53 48.11 41.58
C PRO A 167 -20.27 49.37 42.04
N GLY A 168 -21.29 49.20 42.88
CA GLY A 168 -21.75 50.28 43.73
C GLY A 168 -20.53 50.90 44.39
N SER A 169 -20.23 52.14 44.02
CA SER A 169 -19.09 52.91 44.50
C SER A 169 -19.01 52.87 46.03
N PRO A 170 -17.89 52.43 46.63
CA PRO A 170 -17.59 52.75 48.02
C PRO A 170 -16.72 54.01 48.14
N PHE A 171 -16.50 54.77 47.07
CA PHE A 171 -15.72 56.01 47.08
C PHE A 171 -16.62 57.24 47.03
N ALA A 172 -17.47 57.40 48.05
CA ALA A 172 -18.17 58.65 48.30
C ALA A 172 -18.63 58.74 49.77
N SER A 173 -17.73 58.54 50.75
CA SER A 173 -17.94 59.10 52.10
C SER A 173 -16.69 58.91 52.97
N ALA A 174 -15.80 59.92 52.99
CA ALA A 174 -14.93 60.28 54.12
C ALA A 174 -13.88 61.30 53.65
N CYS A 175 -14.31 62.54 53.45
CA CYS A 175 -13.42 63.71 53.45
C CYS A 175 -14.14 64.82 54.23
N SER A 176 -14.34 64.56 55.51
CA SER A 176 -14.76 65.56 56.49
C SER A 176 -13.88 65.39 57.73
N GLU A 177 -12.63 65.86 57.65
CA GLU A 177 -11.88 66.20 58.86
C GLU A 177 -11.48 67.68 58.77
N SER A 178 -12.25 68.45 59.53
CA SER A 178 -12.12 69.87 59.76
C SER A 178 -10.89 70.18 60.63
N SER A 179 -10.03 71.03 60.09
CA SER A 179 -9.43 72.20 60.75
C SER A 179 -9.69 72.36 62.26
N THR A 180 -8.65 72.15 63.07
CA THR A 180 -8.21 73.04 64.18
C THR A 180 -6.74 72.68 64.42
N GLY A 181 -5.77 73.57 64.18
CA GLY A 181 -5.46 74.72 65.01
C GLY A 181 -3.99 74.60 65.41
N THR A 182 -3.12 75.44 64.86
CA THR A 182 -1.78 75.65 65.42
C THR A 182 -1.41 77.10 65.17
N GLU A 183 -1.78 77.88 66.17
CA GLU A 183 -1.47 79.30 66.30
C GLU A 183 0.02 79.46 66.59
N VAL A 184 0.59 80.44 65.91
CA VAL A 184 1.98 80.87 66.00
C VAL A 184 2.13 81.74 67.24
N MET A 185 3.25 81.62 67.96
CA MET A 185 4.18 82.72 68.29
C MET A 185 4.93 82.49 69.61
N SER A 186 6.27 82.58 69.47
CA SER A 186 7.26 83.26 70.33
C SER A 186 7.28 83.00 71.83
#